data_AF-A0A3D1X6J6-F1
#
_entry.id   AF-A0A3D1X6J6-F1
#
_cell.length_a   1.000
_cell.length_b   1.000
_cell.length_c   1.000
_cell.angle_alpha   90.00
_cell.angle_beta   90.00
_cell.angle_gamma   90.00
#
_symmetry.space_group_name_H-M   'P 1'
#
loop_
_entity.id
_entity.type
_entity.pdbx_description
1 polymer ?
#
loop_
_entity_poly.entity_id
_entity_poly.type
_entity_poly.pdbx_seq_one_letter_code
_entity_poly.pdbx_strand_id
1 'polypeptide(L)'
;MPLHLCSINIFLIALHAWKPNRLLDNFLYFICIPAATAALLFPTWTSLPAANFMFWHSTSVHILLAAYPIMLFSGGEIRPSVRYMGKCFLLLLAMAVPIYCVNLLLDTNFMFLMYAPDGNPLAWFRDRFGHHWIGFPVLLAAVFALMDVPVLLKGRQENKAIRAAE
;
A
#
# COMPACT_ATOMS: atom_id res chain seq x y z
N MET A 1 -7.13 -15.98 3.26
CA MET A 1 -7.82 -15.04 4.16
C MET A 1 -8.13 -13.76 3.38
N PRO A 2 -9.35 -13.56 2.85
CA PRO A 2 -9.65 -12.54 1.83
C PRO A 2 -9.70 -11.09 2.34
N LEU A 3 -9.70 -10.87 3.66
CA LEU A 3 -9.84 -9.55 4.28
C LEU A 3 -8.50 -8.85 4.55
N HIS A 4 -7.38 -9.44 4.12
CA HIS A 4 -6.10 -8.73 4.15
C HIS A 4 -6.04 -7.65 3.08
N LEU A 5 -5.34 -6.55 3.38
CA LEU A 5 -5.17 -5.43 2.46
C LEU A 5 -4.66 -5.87 1.08
N CYS A 6 -3.72 -6.81 1.03
CA CYS A 6 -3.19 -7.34 -0.23
C CYS A 6 -4.25 -8.14 -1.03
N SER A 7 -5.12 -8.91 -0.36
CA SER A 7 -6.22 -9.61 -1.01
C SER A 7 -7.28 -8.64 -1.55
N ILE A 8 -7.60 -7.58 -0.79
CA ILE A 8 -8.47 -6.50 -1.24
C ILE A 8 -7.87 -5.81 -2.48
N ASN A 9 -6.56 -5.56 -2.48
CA ASN A 9 -5.87 -4.96 -3.62
C ASN A 9 -5.98 -5.81 -4.89
N ILE A 10 -6.03 -7.14 -4.80
CA ILE A 10 -6.28 -8.01 -5.98
C ILE A 10 -7.64 -7.67 -6.60
N PHE A 11 -8.69 -7.55 -5.80
CA PHE A 11 -10.01 -7.17 -6.28
C PHE A 11 -10.05 -5.75 -6.83
N LEU A 12 -9.34 -4.80 -6.20
CA LEU A 12 -9.24 -3.42 -6.68
C LEU A 12 -8.49 -3.33 -8.00
N ILE A 13 -7.44 -4.14 -8.21
CA ILE A 13 -6.74 -4.26 -9.50
C ILE A 13 -7.66 -4.87 -10.55
N ALA A 14 -8.41 -5.92 -10.23
CA ALA A 14 -9.39 -6.50 -11.15
C ALA A 14 -10.48 -5.49 -11.53
N LEU A 15 -10.99 -4.73 -10.56
CA LEU A 15 -11.96 -3.66 -10.79
C LEU A 15 -11.35 -2.52 -11.63
N HIS A 16 -10.10 -2.15 -11.38
CA HIS A 16 -9.37 -1.17 -12.17
C HIS A 16 -9.19 -1.65 -13.62
N ALA A 17 -8.84 -2.92 -13.82
CA ALA A 17 -8.69 -3.52 -15.15
C ALA A 17 -10.02 -3.55 -15.93
N TRP A 18 -11.14 -3.72 -15.24
CA TRP A 18 -12.48 -3.60 -15.85
C TRP A 18 -12.84 -2.14 -16.14
N LYS A 19 -12.71 -1.27 -15.14
CA LYS A 19 -13.14 0.13 -15.19
C LYS A 19 -12.11 1.03 -14.51
N PRO A 20 -11.09 1.52 -15.24
CA PRO A 20 -10.08 2.40 -14.68
C PRO A 20 -10.73 3.70 -14.23
N ASN A 21 -10.30 4.21 -13.08
CA ASN A 21 -10.77 5.48 -12.57
C ASN A 21 -9.72 6.15 -11.70
N ARG A 22 -9.76 7.48 -11.67
CA ARG A 22 -8.78 8.30 -10.95
C ARG A 22 -8.61 7.94 -9.48
N LEU A 23 -9.68 7.48 -8.80
CA LEU A 23 -9.58 7.09 -7.39
C LEU A 23 -8.78 5.79 -7.23
N LEU A 24 -9.05 4.79 -8.07
CA LEU A 24 -8.31 3.53 -8.09
C LEU A 24 -6.86 3.76 -8.53
N ASP A 25 -6.60 4.58 -9.55
CA ASP A 25 -5.23 4.92 -9.98
C ASP A 25 -4.39 5.40 -8.77
N ASN A 26 -4.94 6.38 -8.04
CA ASN A 26 -4.28 6.97 -6.90
C ASN A 26 -4.21 6.00 -5.71
N PHE A 27 -5.25 5.20 -5.48
CA PHE A 27 -5.24 4.21 -4.41
C PHE A 27 -4.21 3.12 -4.67
N LEU A 28 -4.13 2.61 -5.89
CA LEU A 28 -3.14 1.61 -6.28
C LEU A 28 -1.71 2.17 -6.15
N TYR A 29 -1.51 3.43 -6.53
CA TYR A 29 -0.21 4.09 -6.37
C TYR A 29 0.16 4.29 -4.89
N PHE A 30 -0.69 4.95 -4.10
CA PHE A 30 -0.36 5.37 -2.74
C PHE A 30 -0.48 4.27 -1.69
N ILE A 31 -1.34 3.27 -1.90
CA ILE A 31 -1.66 2.25 -0.90
C ILE A 31 -1.22 0.86 -1.37
N CYS A 32 -1.46 0.49 -2.63
CA CYS A 32 -1.15 -0.86 -3.10
C CYS A 32 0.36 -1.10 -3.25
N ILE A 33 1.10 -0.20 -3.92
CA ILE A 33 2.57 -0.34 -4.07
C ILE A 33 3.24 -0.51 -2.70
N PRO A 34 3.02 0.39 -1.73
CA PRO A 34 3.74 0.30 -0.47
C PRO A 34 3.33 -0.89 0.37
N ALA A 35 2.04 -1.25 0.38
CA ALA A 35 1.57 -2.43 1.09
C ALA A 35 2.19 -3.72 0.51
N ALA A 36 2.23 -3.84 -0.82
CA ALA A 36 2.82 -4.99 -1.49
C ALA A 36 4.35 -5.05 -1.29
N THR A 37 5.04 -3.90 -1.38
CA THR A 37 6.48 -3.82 -1.11
C THR A 37 6.80 -4.13 0.35
N ALA A 38 6.01 -3.63 1.32
CA ALA A 38 6.19 -3.95 2.73
C ALA A 38 6.00 -5.44 3.00
N ALA A 39 5.03 -6.08 2.36
CA ALA A 39 4.83 -7.53 2.46
C ALA A 39 5.99 -8.34 1.85
N LEU A 40 6.66 -7.82 0.80
CA LEU A 40 7.86 -8.44 0.22
C LEU A 40 9.12 -8.23 1.07
N LEU A 41 9.25 -7.08 1.74
CA LEU A 41 10.38 -6.75 2.61
C LEU A 41 10.28 -7.43 3.99
N PHE A 42 9.05 -7.54 4.52
CA PHE A 42 8.76 -8.16 5.81
C PHE A 42 7.77 -9.33 5.63
N PRO A 43 8.16 -10.38 4.88
CA PRO A 43 7.28 -11.50 4.58
C PRO A 43 7.05 -12.38 5.81
N THR A 44 5.78 -12.54 6.18
CA THR A 44 5.36 -13.39 7.31
C THR A 44 5.40 -14.89 6.97
N TRP A 45 5.54 -15.25 5.70
CA TRP A 45 5.56 -16.63 5.19
C TRP A 45 6.96 -17.25 5.09
N THR A 46 7.99 -16.57 5.60
CA THR A 46 9.38 -17.08 5.68
C THR A 46 9.55 -18.24 6.65
N SER A 47 8.58 -18.47 7.52
CA SER A 47 8.50 -19.66 8.38
C SER A 47 8.23 -20.95 7.60
N LEU A 48 7.81 -20.86 6.33
CA LEU A 48 7.62 -22.01 5.45
C LEU A 48 8.94 -22.34 4.71
N PRO A 49 9.25 -23.62 4.48
CA PRO A 49 10.40 -24.01 3.66
C PRO A 49 10.37 -23.35 2.28
N ALA A 50 11.51 -22.90 1.76
CA ALA A 50 11.58 -22.22 0.47
C ALA A 50 11.08 -23.09 -0.72
N ALA A 51 11.11 -24.42 -0.60
CA ALA A 51 10.54 -25.32 -1.60
C ALA A 51 9.00 -25.45 -1.53
N ASN A 52 8.35 -24.80 -0.57
CA ASN A 52 6.91 -24.86 -0.40
C ASN A 52 6.20 -24.02 -1.47
N PHE A 53 5.18 -24.59 -2.12
CA PHE A 53 4.36 -23.88 -3.11
C PHE A 53 3.78 -22.57 -2.56
N MET A 54 3.34 -22.54 -1.31
CA MET A 54 2.76 -21.35 -0.69
C MET A 54 3.77 -20.21 -0.53
N PHE A 55 5.05 -20.52 -0.36
CA PHE A 55 6.12 -19.52 -0.32
C PHE A 55 6.24 -18.81 -1.67
N TRP A 56 6.34 -19.58 -2.76
CA TRP A 56 6.43 -19.04 -4.12
C TRP A 56 5.15 -18.35 -4.56
N HIS A 57 3.99 -18.94 -4.26
CA HIS A 57 2.69 -18.36 -4.56
C HIS A 57 2.53 -16.99 -3.88
N SER A 58 2.76 -16.90 -2.57
CA SER A 58 2.63 -15.63 -1.83
C SER A 58 3.59 -14.59 -2.37
N THR A 59 4.86 -14.95 -2.56
CA THR A 59 5.87 -14.03 -3.10
C THR A 59 5.49 -13.52 -4.48
N SER A 60 5.04 -14.40 -5.37
CA SER A 60 4.66 -14.04 -6.74
C SER A 60 3.45 -13.12 -6.79
N VAL A 61 2.43 -13.38 -5.96
CA VAL A 61 1.24 -12.51 -5.87
C VAL A 61 1.63 -11.10 -5.41
N HIS A 62 2.48 -10.97 -4.40
CA HIS A 62 2.90 -9.64 -3.91
C HIS A 62 3.81 -8.92 -4.92
N ILE A 63 4.66 -9.63 -5.66
CA ILE A 63 5.41 -9.05 -6.78
C ILE A 63 4.45 -8.49 -7.83
N LEU A 64 3.43 -9.26 -8.24
CA LEU A 64 2.45 -8.81 -9.23
C LEU A 64 1.62 -7.61 -8.74
N LEU A 65 1.22 -7.62 -7.46
CA LEU A 65 0.50 -6.51 -6.83
C LEU A 65 1.31 -5.21 -6.82
N ALA A 66 2.63 -5.28 -6.66
CA ALA A 66 3.51 -4.12 -6.77
C ALA A 66 3.76 -3.75 -8.23
N ALA A 67 4.06 -4.73 -9.09
CA ALA A 67 4.45 -4.51 -10.48
C ALA A 67 3.34 -3.88 -11.32
N TYR A 68 2.08 -4.28 -11.13
CA TYR A 68 0.95 -3.76 -11.91
C TYR A 68 0.82 -2.22 -11.85
N PRO A 69 0.66 -1.60 -10.67
CA PRO A 69 0.59 -0.13 -10.59
C PRO A 69 1.91 0.56 -10.92
N ILE A 70 3.07 -0.07 -10.68
CA ILE A 70 4.37 0.48 -11.10
C ILE A 70 4.45 0.57 -12.63
N MET A 71 4.00 -0.46 -13.34
CA MET A 71 3.98 -0.50 -14.80
C MET A 71 3.05 0.59 -15.36
N LEU A 72 1.82 0.69 -14.83
CA LEU A 72 0.86 1.71 -15.26
C LEU A 72 1.33 3.14 -14.96
N PHE A 73 2.02 3.34 -13.84
CA PHE A 73 2.66 4.62 -13.53
C PHE A 73 3.80 4.93 -14.51
N SER A 74 4.65 3.95 -14.79
CA SER A 74 5.78 4.08 -15.72
C SER A 74 5.32 4.34 -17.16
N GLY A 75 4.18 3.75 -17.55
CA GLY A 75 3.49 4.00 -18.83
C GLY A 75 2.74 5.33 -18.91
N GLY A 76 2.65 6.08 -17.80
CA GLY A 76 1.96 7.37 -17.74
C GLY A 76 0.42 7.29 -17.70
N GLU A 77 -0.13 6.08 -17.56
CA GLU A 77 -1.56 5.81 -17.40
C GLU A 77 -2.03 6.26 -16.02
N ILE A 78 -1.30 5.87 -14.97
CA ILE A 78 -1.52 6.39 -13.60
C ILE A 78 -0.79 7.73 -13.47
N ARG A 79 -1.56 8.79 -13.22
CA ARG A 79 -1.00 10.11 -12.87
C ARG A 79 -1.39 10.44 -11.42
N PRO A 80 -0.49 10.18 -10.44
CA PRO A 80 -0.79 10.40 -9.05
C PRO A 80 -1.04 11.88 -8.79
N SER A 81 -1.99 12.16 -7.91
CA SER A 81 -2.43 13.49 -7.54
C SER A 81 -2.73 13.52 -6.06
N VAL A 82 -1.96 14.34 -5.34
CA VAL A 82 -2.14 14.59 -3.89
C VAL A 82 -3.54 15.05 -3.52
N ARG A 83 -4.31 15.61 -4.46
CA ARG A 83 -5.72 16.01 -4.24
C ARG A 83 -6.63 14.82 -3.97
N TYR A 84 -6.28 13.63 -4.46
CA TYR A 84 -7.04 12.40 -4.24
C TYR A 84 -6.61 11.67 -2.97
N MET A 85 -5.54 12.11 -2.30
CA MET A 85 -5.02 11.49 -1.08
C MET A 85 -6.12 11.33 -0.02
N GLY A 86 -6.83 12.41 0.31
CA GLY A 86 -7.92 12.35 1.30
C GLY A 86 -9.01 11.34 0.92
N LYS A 87 -9.29 11.18 -0.39
CA LYS A 87 -10.25 10.18 -0.88
C LYS A 87 -9.71 8.76 -0.78
N CYS A 88 -8.42 8.53 -1.05
CA CYS A 88 -7.77 7.24 -0.87
C CYS A 88 -7.75 6.82 0.60
N PHE A 89 -7.46 7.75 1.52
CA PHE A 89 -7.55 7.53 2.96
C PHE A 89 -8.98 7.23 3.40
N LEU A 90 -9.96 7.99 2.90
CA LEU A 90 -11.37 7.75 3.21
C LEU A 90 -11.82 6.38 2.70
N LEU A 91 -11.39 5.97 1.50
CA LEU A 91 -11.64 4.64 0.97
C LEU A 91 -11.00 3.56 1.84
N LEU A 92 -9.74 3.75 2.25
CA LEU A 92 -9.06 2.83 3.17
C LEU A 92 -9.81 2.71 4.49
N LEU A 93 -10.25 3.82 5.08
CA LEU A 93 -11.01 3.84 6.32
C LEU A 93 -12.39 3.18 6.15
N ALA A 94 -13.08 3.45 5.05
CA ALA A 94 -14.38 2.86 4.73
C ALA A 94 -14.30 1.34 4.60
N MET A 95 -13.16 0.79 4.17
CA MET A 95 -12.89 -0.65 4.20
C MET A 95 -12.44 -1.13 5.58
N ALA A 96 -11.61 -0.36 6.29
CA ALA A 96 -11.06 -0.74 7.59
C ALA A 96 -12.13 -0.84 8.69
N VAL A 97 -13.13 0.05 8.70
CA VAL A 97 -14.21 0.04 9.71
C VAL A 97 -15.01 -1.27 9.72
N PRO A 98 -15.58 -1.76 8.61
CA PRO A 98 -16.30 -3.04 8.62
C PRO A 98 -15.36 -4.22 8.93
N ILE A 99 -14.10 -4.17 8.49
CA ILE A 99 -13.10 -5.20 8.81
C ILE A 99 -12.78 -5.19 10.31
N TYR A 100 -12.75 -4.04 10.96
CA TYR A 100 -12.59 -3.93 12.40
C TYR A 100 -13.76 -4.56 13.16
N CYS A 101 -15.00 -4.34 12.70
CA CYS A 101 -16.17 -5.02 13.28
C CYS A 101 -16.06 -6.54 13.14
N VAL A 102 -15.62 -7.04 11.97
CA VAL A 102 -15.38 -8.48 11.76
C VAL A 102 -14.26 -9.00 12.66
N ASN A 103 -13.18 -8.23 12.83
CA ASN A 103 -12.08 -8.56 13.75
C ASN A 103 -12.58 -8.76 15.18
N LEU A 104 -13.46 -7.87 15.66
CA LEU A 104 -14.07 -7.98 17.00
C LEU A 104 -15.01 -9.19 17.12
N LEU A 105 -15.78 -9.49 16.08
CA LEU A 105 -16.75 -10.60 16.09
C LEU A 105 -16.09 -11.97 15.98
N LEU A 106 -14.99 -12.08 15.24
CA LEU A 106 -14.31 -13.35 14.93
C LEU A 106 -12.97 -13.52 15.67
N ASP A 107 -12.61 -12.59 16.55
CA ASP A 107 -11.31 -12.52 17.25
C ASP A 107 -10.12 -12.67 16.28
N THR A 108 -10.17 -11.90 15.19
CA THR A 108 -9.16 -11.91 14.12
C THR A 108 -8.40 -10.58 14.05
N ASN A 109 -7.27 -10.56 13.33
CA ASN A 109 -6.41 -9.38 13.20
C ASN A 109 -6.14 -9.00 11.74
N PHE A 110 -7.21 -8.85 10.95
CA PHE A 110 -7.08 -8.37 9.59
C PHE A 110 -6.59 -6.92 9.57
N MET A 111 -5.74 -6.61 8.58
CA MET A 111 -5.09 -5.29 8.40
C MET A 111 -4.25 -4.81 9.61
N PHE A 112 -3.91 -5.70 10.56
CA PHE A 112 -3.19 -5.37 11.79
C PHE A 112 -3.90 -4.33 12.68
N LEU A 113 -5.23 -4.28 12.61
CA LEU A 113 -6.03 -3.30 13.34
C LEU A 113 -6.10 -3.61 14.85
N MET A 114 -6.13 -4.89 15.23
CA MET A 114 -6.26 -5.30 16.63
C MET A 114 -4.91 -5.29 17.35
N TYR A 115 -3.86 -5.83 16.75
CA TYR A 115 -2.49 -5.79 17.29
C TYR A 115 -1.43 -5.75 16.18
N ALA A 116 -0.26 -5.17 16.48
CA ALA A 116 0.90 -5.23 15.59
C ALA A 116 1.77 -6.45 15.94
N PRO A 117 1.92 -7.45 15.06
CA PRO A 117 2.79 -8.58 15.31
C PRO A 117 4.28 -8.19 15.24
N ASP A 118 5.11 -8.90 16.00
CA ASP A 118 6.54 -8.63 16.09
C ASP A 118 7.23 -8.83 14.74
N GLY A 119 8.17 -7.94 14.41
CA GLY A 119 8.81 -7.88 13.09
C GLY A 119 8.09 -7.00 12.05
N ASN A 120 6.88 -6.50 12.35
CA ASN A 120 6.22 -5.47 11.55
C ASN A 120 6.76 -4.08 11.94
N PRO A 121 6.93 -3.13 10.99
CA PRO A 121 7.25 -1.73 11.31
C PRO A 121 6.32 -1.09 12.36
N LEU A 122 5.05 -1.51 12.42
CA LEU A 122 4.06 -1.09 13.42
C LEU A 122 4.41 -1.56 14.85
N ALA A 123 5.14 -2.66 15.02
CA ALA A 123 5.57 -3.14 16.33
C ALA A 123 6.57 -2.19 16.98
N TRP A 124 7.45 -1.55 16.19
CA TRP A 124 8.35 -0.51 16.70
C TRP A 124 7.57 0.68 17.29
N PHE A 125 6.46 1.07 16.67
CA PHE A 125 5.59 2.13 17.19
C PHE A 125 4.84 1.71 18.45
N ARG A 126 4.36 0.46 18.52
CA ARG A 126 3.78 -0.13 19.73
C ARG A 126 4.78 -0.07 20.88
N ASP A 127 6.01 -0.51 20.65
CA ASP A 127 7.02 -0.66 21.71
C ASP A 127 7.56 0.71 22.17
N ARG A 128 7.63 1.70 21.26
CA ARG A 128 8.13 3.04 21.60
C ARG A 128 7.07 3.99 22.14
N PHE A 129 5.81 3.88 21.70
CA PHE A 129 4.75 4.84 22.02
C PHE A 129 3.54 4.23 22.75
N GLY A 130 3.53 2.92 23.01
CA GLY A 130 2.43 2.21 23.68
C GLY A 130 1.18 2.00 22.81
N HIS A 131 1.12 2.60 21.62
CA HIS A 131 -0.03 2.56 20.72
C HIS A 131 0.40 2.33 19.27
N HIS A 132 0.01 1.18 18.67
CA HIS A 132 0.33 0.86 17.27
C HIS A 132 -0.46 1.69 16.26
N TRP A 133 -1.55 2.34 16.69
CA TRP A 133 -2.45 3.11 15.82
C TRP A 133 -1.76 4.36 15.25
N ILE A 134 -0.81 4.94 15.98
CA ILE A 134 0.01 6.08 15.55
C ILE A 134 0.95 5.68 14.41
N GLY A 135 1.33 4.41 14.34
CA GLY A 135 2.20 3.90 13.28
C GLY A 135 1.55 3.97 11.90
N PHE A 136 0.23 3.85 11.78
CA PHE A 136 -0.47 3.93 10.49
C PHE A 136 -0.31 5.28 9.78
N PRO A 137 -0.67 6.44 10.38
CA PRO A 137 -0.49 7.73 9.71
C PRO A 137 0.99 8.07 9.49
N VAL A 138 1.89 7.67 10.40
CA VAL A 138 3.33 7.94 10.26
C VAL A 138 3.95 7.13 9.13
N LEU A 139 3.69 5.82 9.07
CA LEU A 139 4.19 4.97 7.99
C LEU A 139 3.62 5.41 6.65
N LEU A 140 2.33 5.77 6.61
CA LEU A 140 1.69 6.23 5.40
C LEU A 140 2.26 7.58 4.93
N ALA A 141 2.56 8.50 5.86
CA ALA A 141 3.25 9.75 5.54
C ALA A 141 4.71 9.52 5.08
N ALA A 142 5.43 8.58 5.69
CA ALA A 142 6.81 8.25 5.32
C ALA A 142 6.89 7.64 3.93
N VAL A 143 6.02 6.66 3.65
CA VAL A 143 5.85 6.04 2.34
C VAL A 143 5.48 7.09 1.29
N PHE A 144 4.54 7.97 1.61
CA PHE A 144 4.14 9.07 0.74
C PHE A 144 5.33 9.97 0.41
N ALA A 145 6.08 10.42 1.42
CA ALA A 145 7.25 11.24 1.20
C ALA A 145 8.27 10.53 0.30
N LEU A 146 8.47 9.24 0.49
CA LEU A 146 9.41 8.44 -0.30
C LEU A 146 8.98 8.30 -1.77
N MET A 147 7.68 8.19 -2.05
CA MET A 147 7.16 8.04 -3.42
C MET A 147 6.98 9.37 -4.15
N ASP A 148 6.43 10.39 -3.49
CA ASP A 148 6.05 11.66 -4.13
C ASP A 148 7.19 12.68 -4.19
N VAL A 149 8.11 12.70 -3.22
CA VAL A 149 9.22 13.68 -3.22
C VAL A 149 10.09 13.53 -4.48
N PRO A 150 10.53 12.33 -4.90
CA PRO A 150 11.33 12.19 -6.12
C PRO A 150 10.59 12.66 -7.38
N VAL A 151 9.29 12.35 -7.49
CA VAL A 151 8.45 12.73 -8.64
C VAL A 151 8.27 14.25 -8.71
N LEU A 152 7.98 14.88 -7.58
CA LEU A 152 7.83 16.33 -7.47
C LEU A 152 9.15 17.07 -7.74
N LEU A 153 10.28 16.54 -7.26
CA LEU A 153 11.61 17.12 -7.50
C LEU A 153 11.97 17.04 -8.98
N LYS A 154 11.74 15.89 -9.64
CA LYS A 154 11.99 15.73 -11.09
C LYS A 154 11.15 16.70 -11.92
N GLY A 155 9.85 16.79 -11.66
CA GLY A 155 8.97 17.74 -12.36
C GLY A 155 9.34 19.21 -12.13
N ARG A 156 9.89 19.56 -10.96
CA ARG A 156 10.42 20.92 -10.72
C ARG A 156 11.71 21.19 -11.50
N GLN A 157 12.58 20.21 -11.65
CA GLN A 157 13.82 20.35 -12.42
C GLN A 157 13.55 20.49 -13.92
N GLU A 158 12.64 19.68 -14.47
CA GLU A 158 12.23 19.77 -15.88
C GLU A 158 11.61 21.14 -16.22
N ASN A 159 10.69 21.63 -15.37
CA ASN A 159 10.09 22.96 -15.55
C ASN A 159 11.11 24.10 -15.47
N LYS A 160 12.13 23.99 -14.59
CA LYS A 160 13.21 24.98 -14.53
C LYS A 160 14.08 24.95 -15.78
N ALA A 161 14.35 23.77 -16.34
CA ALA A 161 15.14 23.63 -17.56
C ALA A 161 14.43 24.23 -18.78
N ILE A 162 13.12 24.02 -18.91
CA ILE A 162 12.30 24.61 -19.99
C ILE A 162 12.32 26.14 -19.90
N ARG A 163 12.05 26.71 -18.71
CA ARG A 163 12.06 28.17 -18.49
C ARG A 163 13.43 28.83 -18.69
N ALA A 164 14.52 28.07 -18.60
CA ALA A 164 15.87 28.58 -18.85
C ALA A 164 16.26 28.50 -20.33
N ALA A 165 15.49 27.76 -21.14
CA ALA A 165 15.67 27.63 -22.58
C ALA A 165 14.75 28.57 -23.39
N GLU A 166 13.74 29.18 -22.75
CA GLU A 166 12.91 30.29 -23.25
C GLU A 166 13.57 31.65 -22.98
#